data_AF-A0A7G2ED72-F1
#
_entry.id   AF-A0A7G2ED72-F1
#
_cell.length_a   1.000
_cell.length_b   1.000
_cell.length_c   1.000
_cell.angle_alpha   90.00
_cell.angle_beta   90.00
_cell.angle_gamma   90.00
#
_symmetry.space_group_name_H-M   'P 1'
#
loop_
_entity.id
_entity.type
_entity.pdbx_description
1 polymer ?
#
loop_
_entity_poly.entity_id
_entity_poly.type
_entity_poly.pdbx_seq_one_letter_code
_entity_poly.pdbx_strand_id
1 'polypeptide(L)' 'MGRVGEANEVSSLVAFLCFPAASYITGQTICVDGGASVNGFSFKP' A
#
# COMPACT_ATOMS: atom_id res chain seq x y z
N MET A 1 -2.85 -4.71 -10.81
CA MET A 1 -1.46 -4.81 -11.34
C MET A 1 -1.02 -6.24 -11.70
N GLY A 2 -1.66 -7.30 -11.17
CA GLY A 2 -1.42 -8.69 -11.63
C GLY A 2 0.00 -9.20 -11.39
N ARG A 3 0.72 -8.60 -10.45
CA ARG A 3 2.07 -8.94 -10.02
C ARG A 3 2.23 -8.67 -8.54
N VAL A 4 3.27 -9.25 -7.94
CA VAL A 4 3.72 -8.89 -6.59
C VAL A 4 4.27 -7.46 -6.61
N GLY A 5 3.96 -6.70 -5.57
CA GLY A 5 4.51 -5.37 -5.34
C GLY A 5 5.94 -5.44 -4.82
N GLU A 6 6.76 -4.48 -5.20
CA GLU A 6 8.13 -4.33 -4.71
C GLU A 6 8.14 -3.52 -3.41
N ALA A 7 9.12 -3.76 -2.53
CA ALA A 7 9.20 -3.11 -1.22
C ALA A 7 9.31 -1.56 -1.32
N ASN A 8 9.90 -1.05 -2.38
CA ASN A 8 9.98 0.39 -2.63
C ASN A 8 8.60 1.03 -2.88
N GLU A 9 7.62 0.28 -3.41
CA GLU A 9 6.28 0.79 -3.72
C GLU A 9 5.47 1.14 -2.46
N VAL A 10 5.73 0.48 -1.33
CA VAL A 10 5.11 0.84 -0.03
C VAL A 10 5.95 1.85 0.76
N SER A 11 7.26 1.94 0.49
CA SER A 11 8.19 2.78 1.28
C SER A 11 7.84 4.27 1.30
N SER A 12 7.29 4.80 0.20
CA SER A 12 6.89 6.21 0.08
C SER A 12 5.69 6.54 0.97
N LEU A 13 4.72 5.63 1.08
CA LEU A 13 3.59 5.76 2.01
C LEU A 13 4.09 5.75 3.46
N VAL A 14 4.98 4.81 3.80
CA VAL A 14 5.55 4.73 5.15
C VAL A 14 6.28 6.03 5.50
N ALA A 15 7.12 6.53 4.60
CA ALA A 15 7.83 7.80 4.79
C ALA A 15 6.86 8.98 4.99
N PHE A 16 5.80 9.06 4.19
CA PHE A 16 4.77 10.09 4.33
C PHE A 16 4.07 10.03 5.70
N LEU A 17 3.76 8.84 6.21
CA LEU A 17 3.12 8.67 7.52
C LEU A 17 4.01 9.14 8.68
N CYS A 18 5.33 9.22 8.47
CA CYS A 18 6.26 9.78 9.46
C CYS A 18 6.38 11.32 9.38
N PHE A 19 5.78 11.99 8.39
CA PHE A 19 5.88 13.44 8.25
C PHE A 19 4.84 14.18 9.11
N PRO A 20 5.10 15.44 9.52
CA PRO A 20 4.13 16.25 10.26
C PRO A 20 2.77 16.40 9.57
N ALA A 21 2.76 16.35 8.23
CA ALA A 21 1.54 16.40 7.44
C ALA A 21 0.58 15.21 7.70
N ALA A 22 1.10 14.08 8.18
CA ALA A 22 0.33 12.90 8.55
C ALA A 22 -0.05 12.86 10.04
N SER A 23 0.19 13.92 10.81
CA SER A 23 0.02 13.95 12.28
C SER A 23 -1.38 13.58 12.78
N TYR A 24 -2.41 13.72 11.95
CA TYR A 24 -3.79 13.36 12.30
C TYR A 24 -4.24 11.99 11.74
N ILE A 25 -3.35 11.29 11.03
CA ILE A 25 -3.63 9.96 10.47
C ILE A 25 -3.24 8.91 11.52
N THR A 26 -4.24 8.42 12.24
CA THR A 26 -4.07 7.34 13.23
C THR A 26 -5.29 6.40 13.22
N GLY A 27 -5.10 5.17 13.68
CA GLY A 27 -6.15 4.14 13.72
C GLY A 27 -6.55 3.57 12.35
N GLN A 28 -5.82 3.89 11.28
CA GLN A 28 -6.10 3.43 9.93
C GLN A 28 -5.30 2.17 9.59
N THR A 29 -5.95 1.22 8.93
CA THR A 29 -5.29 0.10 8.25
C THR A 29 -5.27 0.38 6.76
N ILE A 30 -4.10 0.72 6.21
CA ILE A 30 -3.96 1.09 4.80
C ILE A 30 -3.44 -0.13 4.02
N CYS A 31 -4.27 -0.69 3.15
CA CYS A 31 -3.89 -1.81 2.29
C CYS A 31 -3.30 -1.29 0.98
N VAL A 32 -2.07 -1.72 0.66
CA VAL A 32 -1.37 -1.39 -0.60
C VAL A 32 -1.13 -2.70 -1.36
N ASP A 33 -2.09 -3.10 -2.17
CA ASP A 33 -2.12 -4.45 -2.77
C ASP A 33 -2.31 -4.46 -4.30
N GLY A 34 -2.18 -3.29 -4.95
CA GLY A 34 -2.34 -3.17 -6.40
C GLY A 34 -3.75 -3.55 -6.91
N GLY A 35 -4.76 -3.50 -6.04
CA GLY A 35 -6.17 -3.80 -6.31
C GLY A 35 -6.61 -5.22 -5.97
N ALA A 36 -5.80 -6.01 -5.26
CA ALA A 36 -6.10 -7.40 -4.94
C ALA A 36 -7.35 -7.57 -4.05
N SER A 37 -7.60 -6.65 -3.11
CA SER A 37 -8.76 -6.69 -2.22
C SER A 37 -10.09 -6.57 -2.97
N VAL A 38 -10.09 -5.99 -4.16
CA VAL A 38 -11.28 -5.84 -5.03
C VAL A 38 -11.33 -6.93 -6.10
N ASN A 39 -10.19 -7.24 -6.72
CA ASN A 39 -10.13 -8.10 -7.90
C ASN A 39 -9.75 -9.56 -7.60
N GLY A 40 -9.43 -9.88 -6.35
CA GLY A 40 -8.83 -11.15 -5.95
C GLY A 40 -7.39 -11.31 -6.42
N PHE A 41 -6.83 -12.49 -6.19
CA PHE A 41 -5.48 -12.83 -6.67
C PHE A 41 -5.54 -13.22 -8.14
N SER A 42 -5.09 -12.31 -9.01
CA SER A 42 -4.78 -12.64 -10.40
C SER A 42 -3.30 -12.98 -10.50
N PHE A 43 -2.99 -14.28 -10.43
CA PHE A 43 -1.68 -14.80 -10.76
C PHE A 43 -1.64 -15.00 -12.28
N LYS A 44 -0.87 -14.17 -12.98
CA LYS A 44 -0.38 -14.54 -14.31
C LYS A 44 0.81 -15.49 -14.12
N PRO A 45 0.91 -16.59 -14.89
CA PRO A 45 2.11 -17.43 -14.87
C PRO A 45 3.36 -16.62 -15.24
#